data_AF-A0A5C5XLX4-F1
#
_entry.id   AF-A0A5C5XLX4-F1
#
_cell.length_a   1.000
_cell.length_b   1.000
_cell.length_c   1.000
_cell.angle_alpha   90.00
_cell.angle_beta   90.00
_cell.angle_gamma   90.00
#
_symmetry.space_group_name_H-M   'P 1'
#
loop_
_entity.id
_entity.type
_entity.pdbx_description
1 polymer ?
#
loop_
_entity_poly.entity_id
_entity_poly.type
_entity_poly.pdbx_seq_one_letter_code
_entity_poly.pdbx_strand_id
1 'polypeptide(L)'
;MVQQSFVGWMLSSLGIFSLLIPLSALISLAMILTLLIRSRGSMSAAAIILVVPVPLLLGMIACFQGAIEAFQVIAQSTVSPKPADLADGISTSLMGMMAGLLCAVPGLIVAILGCFYRAMTARPVEVHAEDF
;
A
#
# COMPACT_ATOMS: atom_id res chain seq x y z
N MET A 1 -12.56 -8.92 31.42
CA MET A 1 -11.60 -8.45 30.40
C MET A 1 -11.50 -9.54 29.35
N VAL A 2 -12.27 -9.43 28.26
CA VAL A 2 -12.23 -10.44 27.20
C VAL A 2 -10.89 -10.28 26.50
N GLN A 3 -10.05 -11.29 26.59
CA GLN A 3 -8.75 -11.36 25.94
C GLN A 3 -9.00 -11.41 24.43
N GLN A 4 -9.10 -10.24 23.80
CA GLN A 4 -9.22 -10.13 22.34
C GLN A 4 -7.97 -10.76 21.73
N SER A 5 -8.13 -11.74 20.85
CA SER A 5 -7.02 -12.27 20.07
C SER A 5 -6.32 -11.11 19.35
N PHE A 6 -4.99 -11.14 19.26
CA PHE A 6 -4.19 -10.12 18.58
C PHE A 6 -4.75 -9.76 17.19
N VAL A 7 -5.22 -10.78 16.46
CA VAL A 7 -5.89 -10.65 15.15
C VAL A 7 -7.25 -9.92 15.25
N GLY A 8 -8.04 -10.20 16.28
CA GLY A 8 -9.32 -9.54 16.53
C GLY A 8 -9.17 -8.07 16.92
N TRP A 9 -8.15 -7.76 17.72
CA TRP A 9 -7.75 -6.38 17.99
C TRP A 9 -7.28 -5.67 16.72
N MET A 10 -6.44 -6.32 15.90
CA MET A 10 -5.96 -5.76 14.63
C MET A 10 -7.11 -5.46 13.63
N LEU A 11 -8.11 -6.34 13.55
CA LEU A 11 -9.32 -6.16 12.73
C LEU A 11 -10.21 -5.02 13.26
N SER A 12 -10.39 -4.94 14.58
CA SER A 12 -11.21 -3.90 15.20
C SER A 12 -10.56 -2.52 15.13
N SER A 13 -9.23 -2.45 15.28
CA SER A 13 -8.43 -1.22 15.22
C SER A 13 -8.29 -0.66 13.80
N LEU A 14 -8.30 -1.53 12.79
CA LEU A 14 -8.09 -1.13 11.40
C LEU A 14 -9.42 -0.93 10.64
N GLY A 15 -10.53 -1.43 11.18
CA GLY A 15 -11.88 -1.20 10.66
C GLY A 15 -11.99 -1.52 9.17
N ILE A 16 -12.58 -0.59 8.40
CA ILE A 16 -12.74 -0.72 6.94
C ILE A 16 -11.40 -0.82 6.20
N PHE A 17 -10.31 -0.25 6.74
CA PHE A 17 -8.98 -0.29 6.14
C PHE A 17 -8.38 -1.69 6.16
N SER A 18 -8.79 -2.54 7.09
CA SER A 18 -8.38 -3.96 7.12
C SER A 18 -8.80 -4.71 5.86
N LEU A 19 -9.91 -4.30 5.25
CA LEU A 19 -10.43 -4.90 4.02
C LEU A 19 -9.99 -4.12 2.79
N LEU A 20 -9.95 -2.78 2.86
CA LEU A 20 -9.55 -1.92 1.74
C LEU A 20 -8.09 -2.09 1.33
N ILE A 21 -7.16 -2.22 2.28
CA ILE A 21 -5.73 -2.40 1.99
C ILE A 21 -5.48 -3.69 1.16
N PRO A 22 -5.90 -4.89 1.60
CA PRO A 22 -5.69 -6.10 0.80
C PRO A 22 -6.51 -6.10 -0.49
N LEU A 23 -7.72 -5.52 -0.52
CA LEU A 23 -8.51 -5.40 -1.75
C LEU A 23 -7.79 -4.52 -2.79
N SER A 24 -7.25 -3.38 -2.37
CA SER A 24 -6.48 -2.49 -3.23
C SER A 24 -5.20 -3.14 -3.75
N ALA A 25 -4.51 -3.91 -2.91
CA ALA A 25 -3.33 -4.67 -3.30
C ALA A 25 -3.68 -5.74 -4.33
N LEU A 26 -4.81 -6.42 -4.18
CA LEU A 26 -5.27 -7.43 -5.13
C LEU A 26 -5.65 -6.79 -6.48
N ILE A 27 -6.30 -5.62 -6.46
CA ILE A 27 -6.63 -4.85 -7.67
C ILE A 27 -5.34 -4.36 -8.36
N SER A 28 -4.40 -3.77 -7.62
CA SER A 28 -3.12 -3.32 -8.18
C SER A 28 -2.32 -4.48 -8.76
N LEU A 29 -2.29 -5.64 -8.08
CA LEU A 29 -1.61 -6.83 -8.58
C LEU A 29 -2.26 -7.38 -9.86
N ALA A 30 -3.59 -7.44 -9.92
CA ALA A 30 -4.32 -7.82 -11.13
C ALA A 30 -4.07 -6.86 -12.30
N MET A 31 -4.02 -5.55 -12.02
CA MET A 31 -3.66 -4.51 -13.00
C MET A 31 -2.22 -4.70 -13.52
N ILE A 32 -1.25 -4.89 -12.63
CA ILE A 32 0.15 -5.13 -13.01
C ILE A 32 0.25 -6.39 -13.88
N LEU A 33 -0.38 -7.50 -13.50
CA LEU A 33 -0.40 -8.73 -14.30
C LEU A 33 -1.04 -8.53 -15.67
N THR A 34 -2.18 -7.84 -15.73
CA THR A 34 -2.88 -7.57 -16.99
C THR A 34 -2.02 -6.68 -17.91
N LEU A 35 -1.34 -5.67 -17.36
CA LEU A 35 -0.42 -4.82 -18.10
C LEU A 35 0.83 -5.59 -18.56
N LEU A 36 1.34 -6.53 -17.77
CA LEU A 36 2.47 -7.38 -18.15
C LEU A 36 2.11 -8.37 -19.27
N ILE A 37 0.90 -8.95 -19.24
CA ILE A 37 0.46 -9.92 -20.26
C ILE A 37 0.01 -9.22 -21.55
N ARG A 38 -0.74 -8.12 -21.45
CA ARG A 38 -1.43 -7.51 -22.61
C ARG A 38 -0.64 -6.41 -23.31
N SER A 39 0.31 -5.75 -22.64
CA SER A 39 0.95 -4.57 -23.22
C SER A 39 2.30 -4.86 -23.87
N ARG A 40 2.35 -4.72 -25.21
CA ARG A 40 3.58 -4.78 -26.01
C ARG A 40 4.34 -3.44 -26.11
N GLY A 41 3.81 -2.33 -25.60
CA GLY A 41 4.39 -0.99 -25.80
C GLY A 41 5.29 -0.48 -24.66
N SER A 42 6.30 0.34 -24.97
CA SER A 42 7.21 0.98 -24.00
C SER A 42 6.47 1.72 -22.86
N MET A 43 5.32 2.34 -23.16
CA MET A 43 4.50 3.10 -22.19
C MET A 43 3.92 2.30 -21.02
N SER A 44 3.90 0.97 -21.10
CA SER A 44 3.33 0.15 -20.00
C SER A 44 4.27 -0.06 -18.83
N ALA A 45 5.59 0.10 -19.01
CA ALA A 45 6.51 0.13 -17.88
C ALA A 45 6.23 1.34 -16.97
N ALA A 46 5.93 2.50 -17.55
CA ALA A 46 5.57 3.70 -16.81
C ALA A 46 4.24 3.53 -16.05
N ALA A 47 3.24 2.89 -16.66
CA ALA A 47 1.96 2.61 -16.00
C ALA A 47 2.10 1.67 -14.79
N ILE A 48 2.96 0.65 -14.87
CA ILE A 48 3.21 -0.30 -13.77
C ILE A 48 3.78 0.45 -12.55
N ILE A 49 4.75 1.35 -12.75
CA ILE A 49 5.38 2.12 -11.67
C ILE A 49 4.35 2.99 -10.92
N LEU A 50 3.34 3.51 -11.63
CA LEU A 50 2.29 4.34 -11.04
C LEU A 50 1.31 3.54 -10.17
N VAL A 51 1.02 2.29 -10.52
CA VAL A 51 -0.01 1.46 -9.85
C VAL A 51 0.53 0.72 -8.62
N VAL A 52 1.84 0.48 -8.58
CA VAL A 52 2.53 -0.20 -7.47
C VAL A 52 2.39 0.47 -6.10
N PRO A 53 2.52 1.81 -5.95
CA PRO A 53 2.46 2.46 -4.63
C PRO A 53 1.03 2.61 -4.08
N VAL A 54 -0.02 2.26 -4.81
CA VAL A 54 -1.43 2.45 -4.38
C VAL A 54 -1.74 1.84 -3.00
N PRO A 55 -1.32 0.58 -2.68
CA PRO A 55 -1.58 0.00 -1.36
C PRO A 55 -0.79 0.70 -0.24
N LEU A 56 0.41 1.23 -0.57
CA LEU A 56 1.22 1.99 0.37
C LEU A 56 0.55 3.33 0.70
N LEU A 57 -0.02 4.01 -0.29
CA LEU A 57 -0.76 5.27 -0.09
C LEU A 57 -1.99 5.06 0.79
N LEU A 58 -2.70 3.93 0.63
CA LEU A 58 -3.80 3.57 1.54
C LEU A 58 -3.32 3.26 2.96
N GLY A 59 -2.15 2.63 3.11
CA GLY A 59 -1.50 2.47 4.42
C GLY A 59 -1.17 3.80 5.09
N MET A 60 -0.73 4.80 4.32
CA MET A 60 -0.51 6.16 4.83
C MET A 60 -1.80 6.82 5.30
N ILE A 61 -2.91 6.65 4.56
CA ILE A 61 -4.22 7.17 4.97
C ILE A 61 -4.67 6.54 6.29
N ALA A 62 -4.52 5.22 6.46
CA ALA A 62 -4.82 4.53 7.70
C ALA A 62 -3.93 5.00 8.87
N CYS A 63 -2.65 5.26 8.59
CA CYS A 63 -1.71 5.84 9.56
C CYS A 63 -2.18 7.21 10.06
N PHE A 64 -2.62 8.09 9.16
CA PHE A 64 -3.16 9.39 9.54
C PHE A 64 -4.45 9.29 10.34
N GLN A 65 -5.34 8.35 10.01
CA GLN A 65 -6.57 8.14 10.77
C GLN A 65 -6.28 7.75 12.23
N GLY A 66 -5.38 6.80 12.47
CA GLY A 66 -5.01 6.42 13.84
C GLY A 66 -4.34 7.55 14.63
N ALA A 67 -3.50 8.35 13.96
CA ALA A 67 -2.88 9.52 14.58
C ALA A 67 -3.94 10.59 14.94
N ILE A 68 -4.92 10.83 14.07
CA ILE A 68 -6.03 11.76 14.32
C ILE A 68 -6.83 11.30 15.54
N GLU A 69 -7.11 10.00 15.68
CA GLU A 69 -7.80 9.45 16.85
C GLU A 69 -7.02 9.68 18.14
N ALA A 70 -5.70 9.47 18.13
CA ALA A 70 -4.86 9.77 19.29
C ALA A 70 -4.92 11.27 19.67
N PHE A 71 -4.85 12.18 18.70
CA PHE A 71 -4.96 13.62 18.96
C PHE A 71 -6.36 14.05 19.40
N GLN A 72 -7.41 13.38 18.91
CA GLN A 72 -8.79 13.63 19.37
C GLN A 72 -8.96 13.27 20.84
N VAL A 73 -8.36 12.17 21.32
CA VAL A 73 -8.36 11.81 22.75
C VAL A 73 -7.69 12.92 23.58
N ILE A 74 -6.56 13.47 23.11
CA ILE A 74 -5.91 14.60 23.79
C ILE A 74 -6.82 15.83 23.81
N ALA A 75 -7.42 16.17 22.67
CA ALA A 75 -8.21 17.40 22.52
C ALA A 75 -9.54 17.37 23.30
N GLN A 76 -10.15 16.19 23.48
CA GLN A 76 -11.42 16.03 24.19
C GLN A 76 -11.24 15.82 25.71
N SER A 77 -10.01 15.56 26.17
CA SER A 77 -9.74 15.33 27.59
C SER A 77 -9.59 16.65 28.35
N THR A 78 -10.44 16.85 29.37
CA THR A 78 -10.35 18.00 30.30
C THR A 78 -9.26 17.84 31.36
N VAL A 79 -8.63 16.67 31.44
CA VAL A 79 -7.51 16.31 32.33
C VAL A 79 -6.42 15.61 31.51
N SER A 80 -5.23 15.38 32.10
CA SER A 80 -4.19 14.60 31.44
C SER A 80 -4.73 13.21 31.01
N PRO A 81 -4.75 12.90 29.70
CA PRO A 81 -5.32 11.65 29.20
C PRO A 81 -4.53 10.45 29.72
N LYS A 82 -5.22 9.32 29.88
CA LYS A 82 -4.56 8.08 30.31
C LYS A 82 -3.63 7.60 29.19
N PRO A 83 -2.39 7.20 29.48
CA PRO A 83 -1.46 6.71 28.46
C PRO A 83 -1.98 5.51 27.66
N ALA A 84 -2.85 4.70 28.26
CA ALA A 84 -3.48 3.56 27.60
C ALA A 84 -4.36 3.97 26.41
N ASP A 85 -5.18 5.01 26.57
CA ASP A 85 -6.09 5.48 25.52
C ASP A 85 -5.32 6.11 24.35
N LEU A 86 -4.16 6.68 24.63
CA LEU A 86 -3.27 7.24 23.62
C LEU A 86 -2.49 6.15 22.86
N ALA A 87 -2.08 5.10 23.57
CA ALA A 87 -1.39 3.96 22.98
C ALA A 87 -2.26 3.23 21.95
N ASP A 88 -3.57 3.16 22.19
CA ASP A 88 -4.52 2.58 21.23
C ASP A 88 -4.47 3.31 19.88
N GLY A 89 -4.62 4.64 19.84
CA GLY A 89 -4.55 5.41 18.58
C GLY A 89 -3.18 5.39 17.88
N ILE A 90 -2.09 5.38 18.64
CA ILE A 90 -0.74 5.25 18.06
C ILE A 90 -0.54 3.86 17.45
N SER A 91 -1.04 2.84 18.11
CA SER A 91 -0.88 1.46 17.65
C SER A 91 -1.74 1.15 16.41
N THR A 92 -2.92 1.76 16.27
CA THR A 92 -3.74 1.67 15.05
C THR A 92 -3.02 2.32 13.86
N SER A 93 -2.35 3.46 14.10
CA SER A 93 -1.55 4.17 13.09
C SER A 93 -0.38 3.33 12.57
N LEU A 94 0.40 2.73 13.48
CA LEU A 94 1.50 1.82 13.16
C LEU A 94 1.02 0.56 12.41
N MET A 95 -0.11 -0.01 12.84
CA MET A 95 -0.67 -1.19 12.18
C MET A 95 -1.17 -0.88 10.77
N GLY A 96 -1.77 0.29 10.54
CA GLY A 96 -2.18 0.72 9.20
C GLY A 96 -1.00 0.85 8.24
N MET A 97 0.11 1.43 8.71
CA MET A 97 1.34 1.53 7.92
C MET A 97 1.94 0.15 7.64
N MET A 98 2.02 -0.72 8.66
CA MET A 98 2.57 -2.07 8.52
C MET A 98 1.76 -2.92 7.53
N ALA A 99 0.43 -2.86 7.60
CA ALA A 99 -0.46 -3.57 6.70
C ALA A 99 -0.31 -3.07 5.25
N GLY A 100 -0.24 -1.75 5.05
CA GLY A 100 -0.02 -1.15 3.72
C GLY A 100 1.30 -1.55 3.09
N LEU A 101 2.38 -1.55 3.89
CA LEU A 101 3.70 -1.98 3.43
C LEU A 101 3.72 -3.47 3.09
N LEU A 102 3.20 -4.32 3.98
CA LEU A 102 3.17 -5.77 3.79
C LEU A 102 2.42 -6.16 2.51
N CYS A 103 1.34 -5.45 2.19
CA CYS A 103 0.57 -5.66 0.97
C CYS A 103 1.22 -5.05 -0.29
N ALA A 104 2.09 -4.04 -0.15
CA ALA A 104 2.79 -3.42 -1.28
C ALA A 104 4.00 -4.25 -1.77
N VAL A 105 4.68 -4.98 -0.88
CA VAL A 105 5.84 -5.83 -1.20
C VAL A 105 5.60 -6.80 -2.37
N PRO A 106 4.52 -7.61 -2.39
CA PRO A 106 4.29 -8.53 -3.51
C PRO A 106 4.09 -7.79 -4.84
N GLY A 107 3.42 -6.63 -4.84
CA GLY A 107 3.24 -5.81 -6.04
C GLY A 107 4.57 -5.26 -6.59
N LEU A 108 5.47 -4.83 -5.70
CA LEU A 108 6.81 -4.36 -6.05
C LEU A 108 7.65 -5.48 -6.69
N ILE A 109 7.65 -6.68 -6.09
CA ILE A 109 8.42 -7.82 -6.62
C ILE A 109 7.95 -8.18 -8.03
N VAL A 110 6.63 -8.27 -8.25
CA VAL A 110 6.06 -8.59 -9.57
C VAL A 110 6.41 -7.50 -10.59
N ALA A 111 6.33 -6.22 -10.21
CA ALA A 111 6.68 -5.11 -11.08
C ALA A 111 8.16 -5.13 -11.48
N ILE A 112 9.07 -5.36 -10.53
CA ILE A 112 10.52 -5.42 -10.79
C ILE A 112 10.85 -6.59 -11.72
N LEU A 113 10.37 -7.80 -11.41
CA LEU A 113 10.61 -8.98 -12.23
C LEU A 113 10.00 -8.82 -13.64
N GLY A 114 8.81 -8.25 -13.74
CA GLY A 114 8.12 -8.00 -15.01
C GLY A 114 8.85 -6.97 -15.88
N CYS A 115 9.29 -5.84 -15.30
CA CYS A 115 10.09 -4.85 -16.01
C CYS A 115 11.46 -5.40 -16.43
N PHE A 116 12.11 -6.20 -15.58
CA PHE A 116 13.39 -6.84 -15.88
C PHE A 116 13.27 -7.83 -17.05
N TYR A 117 12.26 -8.72 -17.03
CA TYR A 117 12.00 -9.63 -18.13
C TYR A 117 11.79 -8.88 -19.45
N ARG A 118 11.00 -7.80 -19.42
CA ARG A 118 10.76 -6.97 -20.61
C ARG A 118 12.02 -6.28 -21.10
N ALA A 119 12.85 -5.74 -20.21
CA ALA A 119 14.12 -5.11 -20.56
C ALA A 119 15.05 -6.09 -21.31
N MET A 120 15.10 -7.36 -20.91
CA MET A 120 15.91 -8.37 -21.61
C MET A 120 15.34 -8.76 -22.98
N THR A 121 14.02 -8.67 -23.18
CA THR A 121 13.36 -9.03 -24.46
C THR A 121 13.19 -7.86 -25.42
N ALA A 122 13.49 -6.63 -25.00
CA ALA A 122 13.39 -5.45 -25.85
C ALA A 122 14.45 -5.55 -26.96
N ARG A 123 14.01 -5.48 -28.22
CA ARG A 123 14.93 -5.39 -29.35
C ARG A 123 15.55 -3.99 -29.37
N PRO A 124 16.85 -3.85 -29.71
CA PRO A 124 17.44 -2.54 -29.93
C PRO A 124 16.62 -1.81 -30.99
N VAL A 125 16.24 -0.57 -30.69
CA VAL A 125 15.64 0.32 -31.69
C VAL A 125 16.72 0.55 -32.72
N GLU A 126 16.55 0.01 -33.93
CA GLU A 126 17.40 0.35 -35.07
C GLU A 126 17.18 1.83 -35.34
N VAL A 127 18.17 2.65 -34.99
CA VAL A 127 18.21 4.06 -35.38
C VAL A 127 18.54 4.05 -36.86
N HIS A 128 17.51 4.22 -37.70
CA HIS A 128 17.74 4.40 -39.12
C HIS A 128 18.42 5.75 -39.31
N ALA A 129 19.55 5.76 -40.03
CA ALA A 129 20.34 6.96 -40.30
C ALA A 129 19.59 8.02 -41.14
N GLU A 130 18.34 7.76 -41.49
CA GLU A 130 17.45 8.58 -42.32
C GLU A 130 16.64 9.59 -41.49
N ASP A 131 16.70 9.49 -40.15
CA ASP A 131 15.99 10.37 -39.20
C ASP A 131 16.79 11.61 -38.75
N PHE A 132 17.95 11.90 -39.38
CA PHE A 132 18.81 13.07 -39.12
C PHE A 132 18.93 13.99 -40.33
#